data_AF-A0A2V8C2H7-F1
#
_entry.id   AF-A0A2V8C2H7-F1
#
_cell.length_a   1.000
_cell.length_b   1.000
_cell.length_c   1.000
_cell.angle_alpha   90.00
_cell.angle_beta   90.00
_cell.angle_gamma   90.00
#
_symmetry.space_group_name_H-M   'P 1'
#
loop_
_entity.id
_entity.type
_entity.pdbx_description
1 polymer ?
#
loop_
_entity_poly.entity_id
_entity_poly.type
_entity_poly.pdbx_seq_one_letter_code
_entity_poly.pdbx_strand_id
1 'polypeptide(L)'
;MDSKTPTSRSPRTFGSCSKGMKKPARHRSRRSCVSALIMVDGPRHASGRPTLFFGARGIMSAVITVYGPLRDLHSGNYGNWAPNPALALAKLLASMKDDEGRVTVDGFYDDVTPLTAEERKAIEEIPDVAPTLMQTFGFSKPENQADRLELRHNLPTLNINAYEAGGGVDGQGRTVIPASASARLDLRLVKAIEPAKQFDRLVAHVRKHGFFLVDRAPDAALRGAHPWIAQVTRSGGYPAGRTALTLPIAAAIAKALSDAAGGPIVRLPTIGGSAPFYVFTDVLKIPTFGLSIVNFDNNQHGANENVRIRNVWEGIDSMTALLTMP
;
A
#
# COMPACT_ATOMS: atom_id res chain seq x y z
N MET A 1 -37.28 -34.63 -12.10
CA MET A 1 -35.95 -34.60 -11.47
C MET A 1 -35.22 -33.40 -12.04
N ASP A 2 -35.41 -32.24 -11.39
CA ASP A 2 -34.90 -30.96 -11.85
C ASP A 2 -33.44 -30.78 -11.39
N SER A 3 -32.51 -30.80 -12.34
CA SER A 3 -31.11 -30.44 -12.08
C SER A 3 -30.90 -28.96 -12.40
N LYS A 4 -30.91 -28.12 -11.36
CA LYS A 4 -30.51 -26.71 -11.47
C LYS A 4 -28.98 -26.62 -11.39
N THR A 5 -28.38 -26.19 -12.47
CA THR A 5 -26.98 -25.72 -12.55
C THR A 5 -26.77 -24.48 -11.68
N PRO A 6 -25.66 -24.36 -10.92
CA PRO A 6 -25.36 -23.14 -10.20
C PRO A 6 -24.74 -22.09 -11.13
N THR A 7 -25.38 -20.93 -11.20
CA THR A 7 -24.90 -19.72 -11.88
C THR A 7 -23.70 -19.14 -11.13
N SER A 8 -22.59 -18.92 -11.85
CA SER A 8 -21.39 -18.27 -11.33
C SER A 8 -21.70 -16.81 -10.98
N ARG A 9 -21.50 -16.44 -9.71
CA ARG A 9 -21.57 -15.05 -9.27
C ARG A 9 -20.27 -14.35 -9.64
N SER A 10 -20.39 -13.31 -10.46
CA SER A 10 -19.36 -12.28 -10.68
C SER A 10 -18.77 -11.81 -9.33
N PRO A 11 -17.43 -11.69 -9.20
CA PRO A 11 -16.83 -11.12 -8.00
C PRO A 11 -17.27 -9.65 -7.87
N ARG A 12 -17.95 -9.34 -6.77
CA ARG A 12 -18.24 -7.96 -6.40
C ARG A 12 -16.92 -7.27 -6.11
N THR A 13 -16.65 -6.19 -6.82
CA THR A 13 -15.53 -5.28 -6.51
C THR A 13 -15.72 -4.77 -5.08
N PHE A 14 -14.81 -5.11 -4.18
CA PHE A 14 -14.75 -4.52 -2.84
C PHE A 14 -14.46 -3.03 -3.01
N GLY A 15 -15.51 -2.21 -2.98
CA GLY A 15 -15.38 -0.76 -2.92
C GLY A 15 -14.73 -0.36 -1.60
N SER A 16 -13.60 0.35 -1.67
CA SER A 16 -12.94 0.93 -0.49
C SER A 16 -13.94 1.77 0.33
N CYS A 17 -14.12 1.41 1.60
CA CYS A 17 -15.03 2.04 2.57
C CYS A 17 -14.77 3.55 2.80
N SER A 18 -13.59 4.06 2.40
CA SER A 18 -13.17 5.45 2.62
C SER A 18 -13.72 6.49 1.62
N LYS A 19 -14.46 6.09 0.56
CA LYS A 19 -14.93 7.03 -0.49
C LYS A 19 -15.80 8.18 0.05
N GLY A 20 -16.47 7.99 1.21
CA GLY A 20 -17.31 9.01 1.85
C GLY A 20 -16.58 10.02 2.75
N MET A 21 -15.36 9.71 3.23
CA MET A 21 -14.64 10.57 4.19
C MET A 21 -14.08 11.87 3.59
N LYS A 22 -14.12 12.02 2.25
CA LYS A 22 -13.64 13.23 1.55
C LYS A 22 -14.53 14.45 1.71
N LYS A 23 -15.74 14.31 2.27
CA LYS A 23 -16.63 15.43 2.59
C LYS A 23 -16.65 15.65 4.10
N PRO A 24 -15.81 16.54 4.67
CA PRO A 24 -15.97 16.91 6.06
C PRO A 24 -17.39 17.46 6.22
N ALA A 25 -18.18 16.85 7.10
CA ALA A 25 -19.48 17.40 7.48
C ALA A 25 -19.30 18.88 7.85
N ARG A 26 -20.08 19.75 7.23
CA ARG A 26 -20.04 21.23 7.36
C ARG A 26 -20.30 21.75 8.78
N HIS A 27 -20.39 20.88 9.79
CA HIS A 27 -20.53 21.24 11.19
C HIS A 27 -19.14 21.52 11.80
N ARG A 28 -18.69 22.77 11.65
CA ARG A 28 -17.37 23.25 12.10
C ARG A 28 -17.35 23.65 13.59
N SER A 29 -18.51 23.83 14.23
CA SER A 29 -18.66 24.54 15.51
C SER A 29 -18.44 23.72 16.80
N ARG A 30 -18.15 22.41 16.73
CA ARG A 30 -17.94 21.57 17.93
C ARG A 30 -16.60 20.81 18.00
N ARG A 31 -15.64 21.12 17.11
CA ARG A 31 -14.35 20.38 17.04
C ARG A 31 -13.34 20.78 18.10
N SER A 32 -13.54 21.89 18.81
CA SER A 32 -12.57 22.47 19.74
C SER A 32 -12.33 21.65 21.03
N CYS A 33 -13.05 20.54 21.24
CA CYS A 33 -12.96 19.75 22.47
C CYS A 33 -12.27 18.38 22.29
N VAL A 34 -11.76 18.03 21.10
CA VAL A 34 -11.13 16.73 20.86
C VAL A 34 -9.61 16.84 21.02
N SER A 35 -9.07 16.25 22.10
CA SER A 35 -7.62 16.26 22.39
C SER A 35 -6.82 15.27 21.53
N ALA A 36 -7.41 14.12 21.21
CA ALA A 36 -6.81 13.09 20.36
C ALA A 36 -7.88 12.18 19.75
N LEU A 37 -7.54 11.51 18.66
CA LEU A 37 -8.29 10.40 18.07
C LEU A 37 -7.46 9.11 18.16
N ILE A 38 -8.09 8.03 18.59
CA ILE A 38 -7.49 6.69 18.63
C ILE A 38 -8.17 5.82 17.58
N MET A 39 -7.40 5.39 16.58
CA MET A 39 -7.82 4.40 15.58
C MET A 39 -7.38 3.02 16.04
N VAL A 40 -8.32 2.11 16.22
CA VAL A 40 -8.01 0.74 16.67
C VAL A 40 -8.06 -0.18 15.47
N ASP A 41 -6.90 -0.40 14.86
CA ASP A 41 -6.74 -1.14 13.61
C ASP A 41 -5.29 -1.62 13.47
N GLY A 42 -5.08 -2.64 12.65
CA GLY A 42 -3.76 -3.11 12.25
C GLY A 42 -3.10 -4.11 13.21
N PRO A 43 -2.10 -4.85 12.70
CA PRO A 43 -1.35 -5.84 13.46
C PRO A 43 -0.43 -5.19 14.48
N ARG A 44 -0.25 -5.87 15.62
CA ARG A 44 0.87 -5.59 16.53
C ARG A 44 2.19 -5.91 15.84
N HIS A 45 3.26 -5.30 16.34
CA HIS A 45 4.61 -5.66 15.99
C HIS A 45 4.88 -7.15 16.27
N ALA A 46 5.69 -7.80 15.43
CA ALA A 46 5.90 -9.25 15.49
C ALA A 46 6.59 -9.74 16.78
N SER A 47 7.17 -8.82 17.55
CA SER A 47 7.65 -9.11 18.91
C SER A 47 6.52 -9.40 19.91
N GLY A 48 5.25 -9.25 19.52
CA GLY A 48 4.06 -9.45 20.36
C GLY A 48 3.73 -8.28 21.29
N ARG A 49 4.60 -7.27 21.37
CA ARG A 49 4.41 -6.08 22.23
C ARG A 49 3.20 -5.26 21.75
N PRO A 50 2.40 -4.68 22.66
CA PRO A 50 1.39 -3.69 22.27
C PRO A 50 2.02 -2.60 21.42
N THR A 51 1.31 -2.16 20.38
CA THR A 51 1.88 -1.31 19.34
C THR A 51 1.03 -0.07 19.19
N LEU A 52 1.64 1.08 19.48
CA LEU A 52 1.13 2.41 19.23
C LEU A 52 1.80 2.95 17.96
N PHE A 53 1.02 3.24 16.93
CA PHE A 53 1.53 3.87 15.72
C PHE A 53 1.03 5.31 15.57
N PHE A 54 1.90 6.18 15.09
CA PHE A 54 1.68 7.62 15.02
C PHE A 54 1.19 8.07 13.65
N GLY A 55 1.29 7.20 12.67
CA GLY A 55 0.90 7.45 11.30
C GLY A 55 0.67 6.18 10.52
N ALA A 56 0.04 6.32 9.37
CA ALA A 56 -0.14 5.25 8.40
C ALA A 56 0.27 5.76 7.02
N ARG A 57 0.80 4.86 6.18
CA ARG A 57 1.16 5.20 4.81
C ARG A 57 -0.08 5.61 4.03
N GLY A 58 0.08 6.53 3.09
CA GLY A 58 -0.91 6.75 2.05
C GLY A 58 -0.87 5.62 1.03
N ILE A 59 -1.76 5.68 0.06
CA ILE A 59 -1.77 4.76 -1.06
C ILE A 59 -2.15 5.48 -2.34
N MET A 60 -1.59 5.06 -3.46
CA MET A 60 -2.06 5.38 -4.80
C MET A 60 -2.09 4.10 -5.61
N SER A 61 -3.18 3.88 -6.35
CA SER A 61 -3.30 2.73 -7.24
C SER A 61 -3.32 3.18 -8.69
N ALA A 62 -2.53 2.51 -9.52
CA ALA A 62 -2.45 2.78 -10.96
C ALA A 62 -2.62 1.48 -11.76
N VAL A 63 -3.09 1.61 -13.00
CA VAL A 63 -3.10 0.53 -13.99
C VAL A 63 -2.34 1.02 -15.21
N ILE A 64 -1.38 0.22 -15.68
CA ILE A 64 -0.68 0.43 -16.94
C ILE A 64 -1.16 -0.64 -17.91
N THR A 65 -1.65 -0.24 -19.06
CA THR A 65 -2.03 -1.14 -20.16
C THR A 65 -1.14 -0.83 -21.35
N VAL A 66 -0.41 -1.83 -21.85
CA VAL A 66 0.38 -1.75 -23.08
C VAL A 66 -0.39 -2.44 -24.19
N TYR A 67 -0.47 -1.79 -25.35
CA TYR A 67 -1.16 -2.29 -26.53
C TYR A 67 -0.17 -2.78 -27.59
N GLY A 68 -0.48 -3.92 -28.20
CA GLY A 68 0.28 -4.51 -29.30
C GLY A 68 -0.59 -4.65 -30.57
N PRO A 69 -0.73 -5.84 -31.16
CA PRO A 69 -1.53 -6.05 -32.37
C PRO A 69 -3.03 -5.78 -32.13
N LEU A 70 -3.79 -5.58 -33.22
CA LEU A 70 -5.24 -5.30 -33.18
C LEU A 70 -6.06 -6.42 -32.50
N ARG A 71 -5.54 -7.65 -32.57
CA ARG A 71 -6.10 -8.87 -31.97
C ARG A 71 -4.95 -9.80 -31.60
N ASP A 72 -5.26 -10.81 -30.80
CA ASP A 72 -4.29 -11.86 -30.49
C ASP A 72 -3.78 -12.52 -31.79
N LEU A 73 -2.47 -12.77 -31.84
CA LEU A 73 -1.82 -13.44 -32.97
C LEU A 73 -1.33 -14.81 -32.57
N HIS A 74 -1.31 -15.76 -33.50
CA HIS A 74 -0.75 -17.09 -33.26
C HIS A 74 0.76 -16.98 -32.96
N SER A 75 1.17 -17.37 -31.75
CA SER A 75 2.56 -17.16 -31.28
C SER A 75 3.63 -17.93 -32.07
N GLY A 76 3.29 -19.08 -32.65
CA GLY A 76 4.21 -19.80 -33.55
C GLY A 76 4.48 -19.04 -34.84
N ASN A 77 3.43 -18.80 -35.64
CA ASN A 77 3.54 -18.12 -36.92
C ASN A 77 4.11 -16.69 -36.85
N TYR A 78 3.80 -15.94 -35.78
CA TYR A 78 4.15 -14.51 -35.68
C TYR A 78 5.14 -14.20 -34.54
N GLY A 79 5.63 -15.23 -33.85
CA GLY A 79 6.65 -15.12 -32.81
C GLY A 79 7.94 -14.55 -33.39
N ASN A 80 8.64 -13.74 -32.60
CA ASN A 80 9.85 -13.01 -33.00
C ASN A 80 9.67 -11.97 -34.13
N TRP A 81 8.46 -11.80 -34.66
CA TRP A 81 8.16 -10.81 -35.70
C TRP A 81 7.18 -9.75 -35.21
N ALA A 82 6.05 -10.14 -34.61
CA ALA A 82 5.07 -9.19 -34.09
C ALA A 82 5.46 -8.67 -32.69
N PRO A 83 5.18 -7.39 -32.36
CA PRO A 83 5.47 -6.82 -31.05
C PRO A 83 4.64 -7.51 -29.96
N ASN A 84 5.30 -7.95 -28.90
CA ASN A 84 4.64 -8.60 -27.77
C ASN A 84 4.45 -7.60 -26.61
N PRO A 85 3.22 -7.11 -26.37
CA PRO A 85 2.96 -6.13 -25.32
C PRO A 85 3.19 -6.68 -23.91
N ALA A 86 3.12 -8.00 -23.72
CA ALA A 86 3.46 -8.62 -22.44
C ALA A 86 4.95 -8.40 -22.13
N LEU A 87 5.85 -8.77 -23.07
CA LEU A 87 7.28 -8.58 -22.86
C LEU A 87 7.66 -7.10 -22.68
N ALA A 88 7.01 -6.20 -23.43
CA ALA A 88 7.24 -4.76 -23.28
C ALA A 88 6.81 -4.23 -21.91
N LEU A 89 5.63 -4.65 -21.42
CA LEU A 89 5.18 -4.29 -20.08
C LEU A 89 6.11 -4.86 -19.01
N ALA A 90 6.55 -6.11 -19.13
CA ALA A 90 7.50 -6.71 -18.19
C ALA A 90 8.81 -5.92 -18.11
N LYS A 91 9.38 -5.52 -19.24
CA LYS A 91 10.58 -4.67 -19.30
C LYS A 91 10.36 -3.29 -18.67
N LEU A 92 9.20 -2.67 -18.95
CA LEU A 92 8.82 -1.40 -18.34
C LEU A 92 8.70 -1.52 -16.81
N LEU A 93 8.08 -2.58 -16.30
CA LEU A 93 7.95 -2.82 -14.87
C LEU A 93 9.28 -3.11 -14.19
N ALA A 94 10.14 -3.93 -14.81
CA ALA A 94 11.49 -4.20 -14.34
C ALA A 94 12.35 -2.93 -14.26
N SER A 95 12.08 -1.92 -15.10
CA SER A 95 12.78 -0.64 -15.04
C SER A 95 12.38 0.26 -13.87
N MET A 96 11.34 -0.09 -13.09
CA MET A 96 10.82 0.74 -11.99
C MET A 96 11.43 0.40 -10.64
N LYS A 97 12.22 -0.67 -10.54
CA LYS A 97 12.89 -1.08 -9.30
C LYS A 97 14.22 -1.73 -9.64
N ASP A 98 15.27 -1.39 -8.89
CA ASP A 98 16.58 -2.04 -9.03
C ASP A 98 16.64 -3.39 -8.29
N ASP A 99 17.78 -4.07 -8.45
CA ASP A 99 18.04 -5.39 -7.88
C ASP A 99 18.15 -5.35 -6.33
N GLU A 100 18.30 -4.16 -5.74
CA GLU A 100 18.32 -3.89 -4.30
C GLU A 100 16.97 -3.42 -3.74
N GLY A 101 15.90 -3.46 -4.56
CA GLY A 101 14.55 -3.14 -4.14
C GLY A 101 14.27 -1.64 -3.99
N ARG A 102 15.13 -0.77 -4.49
CA ARG A 102 14.89 0.68 -4.52
C ARG A 102 14.14 1.03 -5.80
N VAL A 103 13.15 1.90 -5.66
CA VAL A 103 12.36 2.38 -6.80
C VAL A 103 13.18 3.36 -7.63
N THR A 104 13.28 3.12 -8.93
CA THR A 104 14.14 3.87 -9.86
C THR A 104 13.39 4.93 -10.68
N VAL A 105 12.09 5.10 -10.43
CA VAL A 105 11.30 6.19 -11.03
C VAL A 105 11.91 7.54 -10.64
N ASP A 106 12.13 8.41 -11.64
CA ASP A 106 12.78 9.70 -11.41
C ASP A 106 12.02 10.54 -10.38
N GLY A 107 12.77 11.04 -9.40
CA GLY A 107 12.25 11.86 -8.30
C GLY A 107 11.39 11.13 -7.27
N PHE A 108 11.28 9.79 -7.31
CA PHE A 108 10.36 9.02 -6.47
C PHE A 108 10.45 9.32 -4.97
N TYR A 109 11.63 9.72 -4.49
CA TYR A 109 11.94 9.98 -3.09
C TYR A 109 12.11 11.47 -2.73
N ASP A 110 12.02 12.41 -3.67
CA ASP A 110 12.42 13.82 -3.42
C ASP A 110 11.60 14.53 -2.34
N ASP A 111 10.34 14.13 -2.17
CA ASP A 111 9.41 14.76 -1.22
C ASP A 111 9.34 14.00 0.12
N VAL A 112 10.18 12.98 0.32
CA VAL A 112 10.20 12.22 1.56
C VAL A 112 10.65 13.13 2.69
N THR A 113 9.79 13.31 3.69
CA THR A 113 10.18 13.99 4.93
C THR A 113 11.16 13.10 5.71
N PRO A 114 12.40 13.56 6.00
CA PRO A 114 13.33 12.81 6.81
C PRO A 114 12.76 12.50 8.20
N LEU A 115 13.21 11.38 8.79
CA LEU A 115 12.88 11.06 10.17
C LEU A 115 13.57 12.07 11.13
N THR A 116 12.82 12.51 12.13
CA THR A 116 13.36 13.25 13.28
C THR A 116 14.23 12.36 14.16
N ALA A 117 15.03 12.97 15.05
CA ALA A 117 15.86 12.23 16.00
C ALA A 117 15.01 11.33 16.92
N GLU A 118 13.85 11.82 17.37
CA GLU A 118 12.92 11.08 18.22
C GLU A 118 12.28 9.91 17.47
N GLU A 119 11.91 10.10 16.20
CA GLU A 119 11.38 9.02 15.37
C GLU A 119 12.43 7.95 15.08
N ARG A 120 13.68 8.35 14.83
CA ARG A 120 14.80 7.41 14.64
C ARG A 120 15.08 6.63 15.92
N LYS A 121 15.19 7.30 17.07
CA LYS A 121 15.38 6.66 18.38
C LYS A 121 14.25 5.69 18.70
N ALA A 122 13.00 6.09 18.46
CA ALA A 122 11.85 5.21 18.66
C ALA A 122 11.92 3.93 17.82
N ILE A 123 12.47 3.99 16.60
CA ILE A 123 12.69 2.82 15.75
C ILE A 123 13.85 1.94 16.26
N GLU A 124 14.94 2.56 16.74
CA GLU A 124 16.10 1.83 17.29
C GLU A 124 15.74 1.03 18.55
N GLU A 125 14.75 1.49 19.34
CA GLU A 125 14.23 0.79 20.52
C GLU A 125 13.32 -0.41 20.19
N ILE A 126 12.91 -0.57 18.92
CA ILE A 126 12.04 -1.67 18.50
C ILE A 126 12.86 -2.97 18.41
N PRO A 127 12.37 -4.11 18.94
CA PRO A 127 13.05 -5.39 18.77
C PRO A 127 13.25 -5.71 17.29
N ASP A 128 14.45 -6.12 16.89
CA ASP A 128 14.65 -6.60 15.51
C ASP A 128 13.96 -7.96 15.33
N VAL A 129 12.98 -8.00 14.45
CA VAL A 129 12.17 -9.18 14.15
C VAL A 129 12.38 -9.68 12.73
N ALA A 130 13.33 -9.12 11.97
CA ALA A 130 13.55 -9.52 10.59
C ALA A 130 13.80 -11.03 10.44
N PRO A 131 14.66 -11.70 11.24
CA PRO A 131 14.85 -13.15 11.15
C PRO A 131 13.57 -13.94 11.43
N THR A 132 12.79 -13.54 12.43
CA THR A 132 11.51 -14.19 12.77
C THR A 132 10.50 -14.04 11.64
N LEU A 133 10.34 -12.83 11.10
CA LEU A 133 9.43 -12.57 9.98
C LEU A 133 9.81 -13.35 8.73
N MET A 134 11.11 -13.42 8.41
CA MET A 134 11.65 -14.20 7.30
C MET A 134 11.31 -15.69 7.44
N GLN A 135 11.48 -16.24 8.64
CA GLN A 135 11.11 -17.62 8.94
C GLN A 135 9.60 -17.84 8.84
N THR A 136 8.79 -16.97 9.44
CA THR A 136 7.31 -17.10 9.47
C THR A 136 6.69 -16.97 8.09
N PHE A 137 7.17 -16.02 7.28
CA PHE A 137 6.62 -15.75 5.94
C PHE A 137 7.31 -16.56 4.83
N GLY A 138 8.37 -17.31 5.15
CA GLY A 138 8.97 -18.29 4.25
C GLY A 138 9.87 -17.70 3.17
N PHE A 139 10.77 -16.76 3.52
CA PHE A 139 11.77 -16.25 2.59
C PHE A 139 13.14 -16.07 3.27
N SER A 140 14.23 -16.24 2.51
CA SER A 140 15.60 -16.28 3.04
C SER A 140 16.37 -14.96 2.91
N LYS A 141 15.87 -14.00 2.13
CA LYS A 141 16.49 -12.70 1.92
C LYS A 141 15.42 -11.62 1.71
N PRO A 142 15.45 -10.51 2.48
CA PRO A 142 14.58 -9.37 2.19
C PRO A 142 15.00 -8.71 0.87
N GLU A 143 14.05 -8.08 0.21
CA GLU A 143 14.27 -7.34 -1.04
C GLU A 143 15.36 -6.27 -0.88
N ASN A 144 15.41 -5.62 0.29
CA ASN A 144 16.47 -4.71 0.67
C ASN A 144 17.10 -5.13 2.01
N GLN A 145 18.42 -5.32 2.03
CA GLN A 145 19.17 -5.82 3.19
C GLN A 145 19.74 -4.72 4.11
N ALA A 146 19.73 -3.45 3.69
CA ALA A 146 20.51 -2.41 4.36
C ALA A 146 19.81 -1.82 5.59
N ASP A 147 18.47 -1.86 5.65
CA ASP A 147 17.70 -1.16 6.68
C ASP A 147 16.64 -2.05 7.34
N ARG A 148 16.36 -1.75 8.60
CA ARG A 148 15.25 -2.33 9.36
C ARG A 148 13.90 -2.10 8.69
N LEU A 149 12.96 -3.02 8.89
CA LEU A 149 11.61 -2.95 8.32
C LEU A 149 10.89 -1.63 8.69
N GLU A 150 11.07 -1.15 9.91
CA GLU A 150 10.42 0.06 10.43
C GLU A 150 11.00 1.35 9.81
N LEU A 151 12.28 1.34 9.41
CA LEU A 151 12.86 2.43 8.61
C LEU A 151 12.22 2.46 7.22
N ARG A 152 12.05 1.29 6.60
CA ARG A 152 11.38 1.15 5.30
C ARG A 152 9.91 1.58 5.34
N HIS A 153 9.25 1.52 6.51
CA HIS A 153 7.90 2.05 6.65
C HIS A 153 7.77 3.56 6.41
N ASN A 154 8.89 4.28 6.52
CA ASN A 154 8.97 5.72 6.32
C ASN A 154 9.53 6.10 4.94
N LEU A 155 9.66 5.13 4.03
CA LEU A 155 9.95 5.36 2.61
C LEU A 155 8.77 4.91 1.73
N PRO A 156 8.50 5.61 0.61
CA PRO A 156 7.52 5.14 -0.34
C PRO A 156 8.00 3.86 -1.01
N THR A 157 7.05 3.04 -1.48
CA THR A 157 7.36 1.83 -2.26
C THR A 157 6.35 1.65 -3.39
N LEU A 158 6.74 0.90 -4.40
CA LEU A 158 5.92 0.49 -5.53
C LEU A 158 5.90 -1.04 -5.57
N ASN A 159 4.70 -1.59 -5.69
CA ASN A 159 4.48 -3.02 -5.81
C ASN A 159 3.57 -3.33 -7.01
N ILE A 160 3.77 -4.51 -7.62
CA ILE A 160 2.97 -5.04 -8.71
C ILE A 160 1.99 -6.06 -8.10
N ASN A 161 0.70 -5.74 -8.07
CA ASN A 161 -0.32 -6.60 -7.46
C ASN A 161 -0.91 -7.61 -8.45
N ALA A 162 -0.92 -7.26 -9.72
CA ALA A 162 -1.48 -8.07 -10.78
C ALA A 162 -0.74 -7.79 -12.08
N TYR A 163 -0.58 -8.84 -12.86
CA TYR A 163 -0.05 -8.80 -14.21
C TYR A 163 -0.90 -9.73 -15.08
N GLU A 164 -1.51 -9.18 -16.13
CA GLU A 164 -2.47 -9.87 -16.98
C GLU A 164 -2.07 -9.76 -18.44
N ALA A 165 -1.89 -10.91 -19.11
CA ALA A 165 -1.58 -10.98 -20.53
C ALA A 165 -1.99 -12.35 -21.09
N GLY A 166 -2.62 -12.40 -22.27
CA GLY A 166 -2.91 -13.63 -23.01
C GLY A 166 -4.03 -14.50 -22.42
N GLY A 167 -4.09 -14.67 -21.10
CA GLY A 167 -5.11 -15.42 -20.37
C GLY A 167 -5.33 -16.86 -20.87
N GLY A 168 -6.45 -17.45 -20.45
CA GLY A 168 -7.01 -18.74 -20.86
C GLY A 168 -7.82 -19.38 -19.72
N VAL A 169 -8.29 -20.62 -19.88
CA VAL A 169 -9.13 -21.29 -18.88
C VAL A 169 -8.27 -21.64 -17.66
N ASP A 170 -8.79 -21.34 -16.46
CA ASP A 170 -8.13 -21.60 -15.17
C ASP A 170 -6.69 -21.03 -15.04
N GLY A 171 -6.43 -19.90 -15.71
CA GLY A 171 -5.11 -19.26 -15.70
C GLY A 171 -4.08 -19.93 -16.60
N GLN A 172 -4.45 -20.96 -17.36
CA GLN A 172 -3.58 -21.52 -18.39
C GLN A 172 -3.39 -20.50 -19.51
N GLY A 173 -2.14 -20.20 -19.86
CA GLY A 173 -1.83 -19.31 -20.98
C GLY A 173 -2.28 -19.91 -22.32
N ARG A 174 -2.69 -19.05 -23.26
CA ARG A 174 -2.88 -19.41 -24.66
C ARG A 174 -1.59 -19.23 -25.45
N THR A 175 -1.41 -20.02 -26.51
CA THR A 175 -0.25 -19.92 -27.45
C THR A 175 -0.38 -18.71 -28.39
N VAL A 176 -0.48 -17.51 -27.81
CA VAL A 176 -0.73 -16.25 -28.53
C VAL A 176 0.27 -15.16 -28.17
N ILE A 177 0.48 -14.24 -29.11
CA ILE A 177 0.97 -12.89 -28.80
C ILE A 177 -0.28 -12.07 -28.47
N PRO A 178 -0.43 -11.57 -27.23
CA PRO A 178 -1.67 -10.90 -26.83
C PRO A 178 -1.82 -9.53 -27.50
N ALA A 179 -3.06 -9.11 -27.74
CA ALA A 179 -3.38 -7.78 -28.24
C ALA A 179 -3.02 -6.65 -27.25
N SER A 180 -2.98 -6.98 -25.97
CA SER A 180 -2.62 -6.07 -24.87
C SER A 180 -2.12 -6.84 -23.65
N ALA A 181 -1.38 -6.16 -22.79
CA ALA A 181 -1.04 -6.63 -21.45
C ALA A 181 -1.28 -5.49 -20.45
N SER A 182 -1.67 -5.81 -19.21
CA SER A 182 -1.88 -4.81 -18.17
C SER A 182 -1.30 -5.23 -16.83
N ALA A 183 -0.87 -4.24 -16.05
CA ALA A 183 -0.44 -4.43 -14.68
C ALA A 183 -1.11 -3.45 -13.74
N ARG A 184 -1.48 -3.94 -12.56
CA ARG A 184 -1.99 -3.12 -11.46
C ARG A 184 -0.87 -2.86 -10.46
N LEU A 185 -0.65 -1.59 -10.17
CA LEU A 185 0.35 -1.12 -9.23
C LEU A 185 -0.30 -0.53 -7.99
N ASP A 186 0.27 -0.82 -6.82
CA ASP A 186 0.04 -0.09 -5.59
C ASP A 186 1.30 0.61 -5.15
N LEU A 187 1.19 1.92 -4.93
CA LEU A 187 2.26 2.75 -4.43
C LEU A 187 1.89 3.16 -3.01
N ARG A 188 2.68 2.71 -2.03
CA ARG A 188 2.55 3.22 -0.67
C ARG A 188 3.28 4.55 -0.58
N LEU A 189 2.57 5.54 -0.04
CA LEU A 189 3.06 6.91 0.08
C LEU A 189 3.42 7.19 1.53
N VAL A 190 4.38 8.07 1.76
CA VAL A 190 4.76 8.53 3.10
C VAL A 190 4.47 10.00 3.26
N LYS A 191 4.70 10.54 4.47
CA LYS A 191 4.38 11.93 4.82
C LYS A 191 4.94 12.89 3.76
N ALA A 192 4.14 13.89 3.40
CA ALA A 192 4.40 14.92 2.38
C ALA A 192 4.35 14.47 0.90
N ILE A 193 4.19 13.17 0.59
CA ILE A 193 4.01 12.72 -0.80
C ILE A 193 2.56 12.87 -1.23
N GLU A 194 2.33 13.74 -2.22
CA GLU A 194 1.03 13.92 -2.85
C GLU A 194 0.74 12.82 -3.89
N PRO A 195 -0.42 12.13 -3.82
CA PRO A 195 -0.77 11.08 -4.78
C PRO A 195 -0.82 11.54 -6.24
N ALA A 196 -1.13 12.82 -6.50
CA ALA A 196 -1.14 13.34 -7.87
C ALA A 196 0.29 13.46 -8.44
N LYS A 197 1.21 14.06 -7.67
CA LYS A 197 2.62 14.21 -8.05
C LYS A 197 3.30 12.84 -8.28
N GLN A 198 2.99 11.85 -7.44
CA GLN A 198 3.54 10.51 -7.62
C GLN A 198 2.99 9.80 -8.86
N PHE A 199 1.74 10.09 -9.23
CA PHE A 199 1.17 9.61 -10.50
C PHE A 199 1.88 10.24 -11.70
N ASP A 200 2.15 11.55 -11.64
CA ASP A 200 2.84 12.26 -12.71
C ASP A 200 4.26 11.73 -12.93
N ARG A 201 4.98 11.37 -11.84
CA ARG A 201 6.27 10.69 -11.91
C ARG A 201 6.18 9.33 -12.59
N LEU A 202 5.17 8.53 -12.24
CA LEU A 202 4.92 7.24 -12.91
C LEU A 202 4.67 7.43 -14.41
N VAL A 203 3.80 8.39 -14.78
CA VAL A 203 3.49 8.73 -16.18
C VAL A 203 4.75 9.19 -16.93
N ALA A 204 5.58 10.02 -16.31
CA ALA A 204 6.84 10.49 -16.88
C ALA A 204 7.82 9.33 -17.10
N HIS A 205 7.91 8.38 -16.16
CA HIS A 205 8.70 7.16 -16.32
C HIS A 205 8.26 6.35 -17.53
N VAL A 206 6.95 6.11 -17.68
CA VAL A 206 6.42 5.38 -18.85
C VAL A 206 6.77 6.09 -20.17
N ARG A 207 6.67 7.43 -20.23
CA ARG A 207 7.10 8.20 -21.41
C ARG A 207 8.60 8.11 -21.67
N LYS A 208 9.43 8.21 -20.63
CA LYS A 208 10.90 8.10 -20.71
C LYS A 208 11.34 6.76 -21.32
N HIS A 209 10.56 5.71 -21.09
CA HIS A 209 10.77 4.38 -21.68
C HIS A 209 10.19 4.20 -23.10
N GLY A 210 9.81 5.29 -23.78
CA GLY A 210 9.47 5.29 -25.21
C GLY A 210 8.02 4.95 -25.55
N PHE A 211 7.12 4.92 -24.56
CA PHE A 211 5.71 4.65 -24.79
C PHE A 211 4.95 5.92 -25.17
N PHE A 212 4.21 5.86 -26.27
CA PHE A 212 3.22 6.87 -26.62
C PHE A 212 1.99 6.70 -25.73
N LEU A 213 1.63 7.75 -24.99
CA LEU A 213 0.55 7.68 -24.02
C LEU A 213 -0.80 8.09 -24.61
N VAL A 214 -1.81 7.26 -24.36
CA VAL A 214 -3.20 7.48 -24.77
C VAL A 214 -4.13 7.46 -23.56
N ASP A 215 -5.30 8.07 -23.69
CA ASP A 215 -6.36 8.09 -22.67
C ASP A 215 -7.39 6.98 -22.85
N ARG A 216 -7.40 6.31 -24.01
CA ARG A 216 -8.28 5.20 -24.39
C ARG A 216 -7.54 4.18 -25.26
N ALA A 217 -8.14 3.01 -25.47
CA ALA A 217 -7.58 2.00 -26.35
C ALA A 217 -7.34 2.55 -27.78
N PRO A 218 -6.14 2.34 -28.37
CA PRO A 218 -5.80 2.90 -29.67
C PRO A 218 -6.47 2.13 -30.80
N ASP A 219 -6.87 2.87 -31.84
CA ASP A 219 -7.35 2.32 -33.11
C ASP A 219 -6.18 1.82 -34.00
N ALA A 220 -6.52 1.32 -35.20
CA ALA A 220 -5.53 0.79 -36.13
C ALA A 220 -4.54 1.86 -36.63
N ALA A 221 -4.99 3.11 -36.80
CA ALA A 221 -4.15 4.19 -37.29
C ALA A 221 -3.06 4.55 -36.25
N LEU A 222 -3.45 4.72 -34.98
CA LEU A 222 -2.51 4.97 -33.89
C LEU A 222 -1.52 3.82 -33.71
N ARG A 223 -1.99 2.56 -33.78
CA ARG A 223 -1.11 1.37 -33.71
C ARG A 223 -0.10 1.30 -34.85
N GLY A 224 -0.48 1.77 -36.04
CA GLY A 224 0.43 1.86 -37.18
C GLY A 224 1.45 3.00 -37.06
N ALA A 225 1.15 4.05 -36.30
CA ALA A 225 1.99 5.24 -36.17
C ALA A 225 3.00 5.18 -35.01
N HIS A 226 2.76 4.36 -33.99
CA HIS A 226 3.57 4.32 -32.77
C HIS A 226 3.99 2.89 -32.41
N PRO A 227 5.29 2.62 -32.18
CA PRO A 227 5.79 1.27 -31.91
C PRO A 227 5.31 0.71 -30.56
N TRP A 228 5.20 1.57 -29.55
CA TRP A 228 4.69 1.22 -28.23
C TRP A 228 3.65 2.23 -27.78
N ILE A 229 2.47 1.75 -27.43
CA ILE A 229 1.37 2.56 -26.93
C ILE A 229 0.99 2.06 -25.54
N ALA A 230 0.85 2.97 -24.59
CA ALA A 230 0.36 2.65 -23.26
C ALA A 230 -0.75 3.60 -22.79
N GLN A 231 -1.66 3.07 -22.00
CA GLN A 231 -2.60 3.84 -21.20
C GLN A 231 -2.19 3.70 -19.73
N VAL A 232 -2.11 4.83 -19.01
CA VAL A 232 -1.83 4.84 -17.57
C VAL A 232 -3.01 5.50 -16.86
N THR A 233 -3.69 4.77 -15.99
CA THR A 233 -4.87 5.28 -15.26
C THR A 233 -4.65 5.26 -13.76
N ARG A 234 -5.09 6.31 -13.06
CA ARG A 234 -5.13 6.35 -11.61
C ARG A 234 -6.51 5.89 -11.12
N SER A 235 -6.57 4.79 -10.38
CA SER A 235 -7.84 4.21 -9.88
C SER A 235 -8.22 4.69 -8.48
N GLY A 236 -7.32 5.38 -7.78
CA GLY A 236 -7.58 5.98 -6.48
C GLY A 236 -6.30 6.42 -5.78
N GLY A 237 -6.47 7.04 -4.62
CA GLY A 237 -5.36 7.32 -3.71
C GLY A 237 -5.65 8.43 -2.71
N TYR A 238 -4.85 8.45 -1.66
CA TYR A 238 -4.85 9.46 -0.61
C TYR A 238 -3.46 9.55 0.06
N PRO A 239 -3.08 10.73 0.59
CA PRO A 239 -1.76 10.93 1.19
C PRO A 239 -1.64 10.19 2.54
N ALA A 240 -0.40 10.03 3.00
CA ALA A 240 -0.12 9.54 4.34
C ALA A 240 -0.54 10.57 5.40
N GLY A 241 -0.77 10.13 6.63
CA GLY A 241 -0.91 11.03 7.78
C GLY A 241 -0.04 10.54 8.93
N ARG A 242 0.57 11.48 9.67
CA ARG A 242 1.47 11.17 10.80
C ARG A 242 1.48 12.30 11.83
N THR A 243 1.11 11.95 13.05
CA THR A 243 1.21 12.78 14.26
C THR A 243 2.64 12.80 14.78
N ALA A 244 3.10 13.93 15.31
CA ALA A 244 4.44 14.04 15.87
C ALA A 244 4.57 13.25 17.19
N LEU A 245 5.69 12.54 17.35
CA LEU A 245 5.98 11.76 18.57
C LEU A 245 6.23 12.63 19.80
N THR A 246 6.56 13.91 19.60
CA THR A 246 6.94 14.87 20.63
C THR A 246 5.75 15.58 21.28
N LEU A 247 4.51 15.32 20.83
CA LEU A 247 3.33 15.94 21.45
C LEU A 247 3.16 15.47 22.90
N PRO A 248 2.80 16.35 23.85
CA PRO A 248 2.57 15.94 25.24
C PRO A 248 1.52 14.82 25.38
N ILE A 249 0.42 14.90 24.63
CA ILE A 249 -0.62 13.85 24.62
C ILE A 249 -0.10 12.50 24.11
N ALA A 250 0.89 12.50 23.21
CA ALA A 250 1.52 11.26 22.76
C ALA A 250 2.31 10.57 23.87
N ALA A 251 3.03 11.35 24.69
CA ALA A 251 3.77 10.82 25.83
C ALA A 251 2.82 10.24 26.88
N ALA A 252 1.70 10.93 27.16
CA ALA A 252 0.66 10.46 28.08
C ALA A 252 0.03 9.14 27.60
N ILE A 253 -0.37 9.07 26.32
CA ILE A 253 -0.92 7.85 25.69
C ILE A 253 0.08 6.69 25.75
N ALA A 254 1.34 6.94 25.36
CA ALA A 254 2.38 5.91 25.38
C ALA A 254 2.65 5.39 26.79
N LYS A 255 2.64 6.28 27.79
CA LYS A 255 2.78 5.89 29.20
C LYS A 255 1.60 5.05 29.67
N ALA A 256 0.36 5.49 29.45
CA ALA A 256 -0.83 4.77 29.87
C ALA A 256 -0.87 3.34 29.29
N LEU A 257 -0.53 3.19 28.00
CA LEU A 257 -0.43 1.89 27.35
C LEU A 257 0.72 1.03 27.89
N SER A 258 1.86 1.64 28.21
CA SER A 258 3.00 0.93 28.81
C SER A 258 2.71 0.43 30.22
N ASP A 259 2.06 1.25 31.05
CA ASP A 259 1.62 0.87 32.40
C ASP A 259 0.62 -0.29 32.33
N ALA A 260 -0.39 -0.20 31.43
CA ALA A 260 -1.38 -1.26 31.22
C ALA A 260 -0.78 -2.58 30.71
N ALA A 261 0.26 -2.49 29.86
CA ALA A 261 0.98 -3.64 29.36
C ALA A 261 1.95 -4.26 30.39
N GLY A 262 2.19 -3.59 31.52
CA GLY A 262 3.21 -3.99 32.49
C GLY A 262 4.63 -3.95 31.95
N GLY A 263 4.91 -3.14 30.92
CA GLY A 263 6.22 -3.13 30.25
C GLY A 263 6.28 -2.26 28.99
N PRO A 264 7.42 -2.28 28.28
CA PRO A 264 7.63 -1.42 27.11
C PRO A 264 6.72 -1.79 25.94
N ILE A 265 6.12 -0.78 25.32
CA ILE A 265 5.36 -0.90 24.07
C ILE A 265 6.22 -0.56 22.86
N VAL A 266 5.75 -0.96 21.67
CA VAL A 266 6.33 -0.50 20.41
C VAL A 266 5.70 0.83 20.01
N ARG A 267 6.55 1.82 19.67
CA ARG A 267 6.15 3.14 19.18
C ARG A 267 6.58 3.31 17.73
N LEU A 268 5.67 3.09 16.79
CA LEU A 268 5.96 3.20 15.36
C LEU A 268 5.66 4.61 14.84
N PRO A 269 6.62 5.34 14.25
CA PRO A 269 6.32 6.59 13.56
C PRO A 269 5.27 6.42 12.46
N THR A 270 5.33 5.31 11.73
CA THR A 270 4.38 5.00 10.66
C THR A 270 4.25 3.48 10.54
N ILE A 271 3.01 2.98 10.52
CA ILE A 271 2.74 1.56 10.20
C ILE A 271 2.80 1.35 8.68
N GLY A 272 3.15 0.14 8.24
CA GLY A 272 3.31 -0.18 6.82
C GLY A 272 2.02 -0.16 6.01
N GLY A 273 0.88 -0.41 6.67
CA GLY A 273 -0.45 -0.34 6.09
C GLY A 273 -0.92 1.08 5.78
N SER A 274 -2.12 1.18 5.19
CA SER A 274 -2.74 2.46 4.89
C SER A 274 -4.04 2.64 5.62
N ALA A 275 -4.18 3.80 6.25
CA ALA A 275 -5.39 4.28 6.89
C ALA A 275 -5.54 5.78 6.59
N PRO A 276 -6.75 6.34 6.56
CA PRO A 276 -6.99 7.73 6.18
C PRO A 276 -6.60 8.74 7.30
N PHE A 277 -5.44 8.55 7.94
CA PHE A 277 -4.92 9.41 9.01
C PHE A 277 -4.87 10.88 8.59
N TYR A 278 -4.51 11.17 7.32
CA TYR A 278 -4.44 12.54 6.79
C TYR A 278 -5.74 13.34 6.96
N VAL A 279 -6.91 12.67 6.95
CA VAL A 279 -8.19 13.34 7.19
C VAL A 279 -8.21 13.94 8.59
N PHE A 280 -7.71 13.22 9.58
CA PHE A 280 -7.71 13.67 10.95
C PHE A 280 -6.53 14.60 11.25
N THR A 281 -5.31 14.22 10.84
CA THR A 281 -4.10 14.99 11.11
C THR A 281 -4.03 16.28 10.30
N ASP A 282 -4.35 16.23 9.01
CA ASP A 282 -4.03 17.32 8.08
C ASP A 282 -5.26 18.17 7.75
N VAL A 283 -6.45 17.55 7.66
CA VAL A 283 -7.70 18.27 7.37
C VAL A 283 -8.39 18.73 8.65
N LEU A 284 -8.55 17.84 9.65
CA LEU A 284 -9.22 18.19 10.92
C LEU A 284 -8.26 18.77 11.98
N LYS A 285 -6.95 18.63 11.78
CA LYS A 285 -5.90 19.09 12.72
C LYS A 285 -6.04 18.46 14.12
N ILE A 286 -6.48 17.20 14.18
CA ILE A 286 -6.63 16.42 15.40
C ILE A 286 -5.45 15.45 15.50
N PRO A 287 -4.67 15.46 16.61
CA PRO A 287 -3.67 14.44 16.87
C PRO A 287 -4.29 13.04 16.79
N THR A 288 -3.77 12.19 15.92
CA THR A 288 -4.34 10.87 15.64
C THR A 288 -3.30 9.79 15.87
N PHE A 289 -3.69 8.77 16.62
CA PHE A 289 -2.86 7.64 16.99
C PHE A 289 -3.57 6.35 16.62
N GLY A 290 -2.78 5.32 16.38
CA GLY A 290 -3.25 3.99 16.07
C GLY A 290 -2.87 3.01 17.17
N LEU A 291 -3.81 2.17 17.58
CA LEU A 291 -3.58 1.09 18.53
C LEU A 291 -3.82 -0.25 17.85
N SER A 292 -2.77 -1.05 17.71
CA SER A 292 -2.88 -2.38 17.13
C SER A 292 -3.33 -3.41 18.16
N ILE A 293 -4.41 -4.12 17.87
CA ILE A 293 -5.00 -5.14 18.77
C ILE A 293 -5.02 -6.55 18.19
N VAL A 294 -4.64 -6.76 16.93
CA VAL A 294 -4.58 -8.11 16.33
C VAL A 294 -3.13 -8.60 16.19
N ASN A 295 -2.91 -9.91 16.11
CA ASN A 295 -1.58 -10.51 15.93
C ASN A 295 -0.98 -10.18 14.55
N PHE A 296 0.34 -10.32 14.37
CA PHE A 296 1.01 -9.90 13.13
C PHE A 296 0.74 -10.83 11.93
N ASP A 297 0.39 -12.08 12.22
CA ASP A 297 0.06 -13.17 11.32
C ASP A 297 -1.47 -13.39 11.21
N ASN A 298 -2.26 -12.33 11.39
CA ASN A 298 -3.72 -12.39 11.41
C ASN A 298 -4.37 -12.68 10.03
N ASN A 299 -3.61 -12.72 8.93
CA ASN A 299 -4.10 -12.88 7.55
C ASN A 299 -5.12 -11.83 7.07
N GLN A 300 -4.95 -10.57 7.46
CA GLN A 300 -5.77 -9.45 7.00
C GLN A 300 -5.95 -9.46 5.48
N HIS A 301 -7.21 -9.41 5.01
CA HIS A 301 -7.61 -9.50 3.61
C HIS A 301 -7.41 -10.87 2.93
N GLY A 302 -7.04 -11.90 3.69
CA GLY A 302 -6.78 -13.25 3.21
C GLY A 302 -7.73 -14.31 3.81
N ALA A 303 -7.51 -15.56 3.42
CA ALA A 303 -8.20 -16.69 4.03
C ALA A 303 -7.70 -16.94 5.45
N ASN A 304 -8.58 -17.49 6.31
CA ASN A 304 -8.27 -17.78 7.71
C ASN A 304 -7.82 -16.53 8.49
N GLU A 305 -8.50 -15.40 8.26
CA GLU A 305 -8.33 -14.21 9.08
C GLU A 305 -8.63 -14.56 10.54
N ASN A 306 -7.71 -14.24 11.46
CA ASN A 306 -7.75 -14.74 12.84
C ASN A 306 -7.31 -13.68 13.86
N VAL A 307 -7.69 -13.90 15.12
CA VAL A 307 -7.26 -13.08 16.25
C VAL A 307 -6.91 -13.95 17.45
N ARG A 308 -5.75 -13.70 18.07
CA ARG A 308 -5.38 -14.32 19.35
C ARG A 308 -6.28 -13.80 20.46
N ILE A 309 -6.98 -14.68 21.18
CA ILE A 309 -7.90 -14.31 22.29
C ILE A 309 -7.21 -13.41 23.32
N ARG A 310 -5.96 -13.70 23.67
CA ARG A 310 -5.19 -12.85 24.60
C ARG A 310 -5.10 -11.39 24.14
N ASN A 311 -4.97 -11.15 22.83
CA ASN A 311 -4.87 -9.79 22.32
C ASN A 311 -6.20 -9.03 22.43
N VAL A 312 -7.34 -9.73 22.44
CA VAL A 312 -8.65 -9.13 22.70
C VAL A 312 -8.71 -8.59 24.13
N TRP A 313 -8.30 -9.39 25.11
CA TRP A 313 -8.26 -8.97 26.52
C TRP A 313 -7.30 -7.81 26.75
N GLU A 314 -6.07 -7.91 26.26
CA GLU A 314 -5.09 -6.81 26.36
C GLU A 314 -5.54 -5.56 25.58
N GLY A 315 -6.37 -5.73 24.54
CA GLY A 315 -7.02 -4.62 23.83
C GLY A 315 -8.03 -3.88 24.71
N ILE A 316 -8.82 -4.61 25.50
CA ILE A 316 -9.75 -4.04 26.49
C ILE A 316 -8.97 -3.28 27.57
N ASP A 317 -7.88 -3.86 28.08
CA ASP A 317 -7.02 -3.20 29.07
C ASP A 317 -6.42 -1.91 28.52
N SER A 318 -5.92 -1.96 27.28
CA SER A 318 -5.36 -0.80 26.58
C SER A 318 -6.41 0.31 26.40
N MET A 319 -7.62 -0.03 25.96
CA MET A 319 -8.72 0.93 25.82
C MET A 319 -9.12 1.54 27.16
N THR A 320 -9.20 0.73 28.21
CA THR A 320 -9.52 1.19 29.56
C THR A 320 -8.49 2.20 30.03
N ALA A 321 -7.20 1.89 29.90
CA ALA A 321 -6.12 2.79 30.28
C ALA A 321 -6.15 4.13 29.51
N LEU A 322 -6.52 4.11 28.23
CA LEU A 322 -6.67 5.33 27.43
C LEU A 322 -7.87 6.18 27.85
N LEU A 323 -8.97 5.56 28.29
CA LEU A 323 -10.18 6.26 28.72
C LEU A 323 -10.08 6.80 30.15
N THR A 324 -9.20 6.23 30.98
CA THR A 324 -9.02 6.61 32.38
C THR A 324 -7.72 7.36 32.64
N MET A 325 -6.91 7.65 31.61
CA MET A 325 -5.70 8.46 31.77
C MET A 325 -6.06 9.90 32.23
N PRO A 326 -5.26 10.49 33.12
CA PRO A 326 -5.56 11.78 33.76
C PRO A 326 -5.52 12.99 32.83
#